data_AF-A0A8H3HXA7-F1
#
_entry.id   AF-A0A8H3HXA7-F1
#
_cell.length_a   1.000
_cell.length_b   1.000
_cell.length_c   1.000
_cell.angle_alpha   90.00
_cell.angle_beta   90.00
_cell.angle_gamma   90.00
#
_symmetry.space_group_name_H-M   'P 1'
#
loop_
_entity.id
_entity.type
_entity.pdbx_description
1 polymer ?
#
loop_
_entity_poly.entity_id
_entity_poly.type
_entity_poly.pdbx_seq_one_letter_code
_entity_poly.pdbx_strand_id
1 'polypeptide(L)'
;MKLSSVVAILTFSASMVVGSPAGIPQTLQKRCKTERQGCSIFFDDCCDGYRCLSGGSRGSGECVKRRCISTHVELKLTCPADRKPCETVTDCGERRDGWRCQLLPLPKSAGICDITRTTCCENVGCIPKGQSNEFYLQAGLAQGITPRSRFTIHEANIISPKNIPIGTVEVDKVDTFVAHLKISNTLNLPTICYGRQVGRPERALDIYVTEEFVDAAEPSEAWAEVFSGDEEQLVLRPVERDIATVVLSVNAEKQATFTLNHPACVRYGIQTLPAPCFSPIPPSCSRVISVLTALLQWNWHLCRVPDSRPFQKDIDLEFYKLQVTDYSADGSPILTPNSPNLNEHGEFSFVASLDDYYGLRIINRSTQDLYADLFIFSPSTLAIDQKSIPIVDPALLHPIIPKNGHLTIGYGSELEIPFMFLVDPTMGYDITILKLFVSSAPVNFQSLKQSSPFEGGRSLISSNKVQDPINKKDLWDAFTITLIQKQDPKEKE
;
A
#
# COMPACT_ATOMS: atom_id res chain seq x y z
N MET A 1 -17.78 16.95 -19.68
CA MET A 1 -19.17 16.46 -19.46
C MET A 1 -19.60 16.85 -18.04
N LYS A 2 -20.86 17.19 -17.74
CA LYS A 2 -21.29 17.47 -16.34
C LYS A 2 -21.48 16.14 -15.60
N LEU A 3 -21.02 16.04 -14.35
CA LEU A 3 -21.17 14.84 -13.49
C LEU A 3 -22.64 14.40 -13.39
N SER A 4 -23.57 15.37 -13.28
CA SER A 4 -25.01 15.11 -13.30
C SER A 4 -25.49 14.34 -14.53
N SER A 5 -24.91 14.60 -15.71
CA SER A 5 -25.25 13.88 -16.93
C SER A 5 -24.74 12.44 -16.90
N VAL A 6 -23.54 12.19 -16.34
CA VAL A 6 -22.96 10.85 -16.24
C VAL A 6 -23.74 9.99 -15.25
N VAL A 7 -23.98 10.53 -14.04
CA VAL A 7 -24.74 9.83 -12.99
C VAL A 7 -26.16 9.55 -13.48
N ALA A 8 -26.86 10.55 -14.04
CA ALA A 8 -28.22 10.35 -14.54
C ALA A 8 -28.32 9.29 -15.64
N ILE A 9 -27.38 9.27 -16.60
CA ILE A 9 -27.34 8.26 -17.67
C ILE A 9 -27.17 6.84 -17.09
N LEU A 10 -26.35 6.68 -16.07
CA LEU A 10 -26.08 5.38 -15.46
C LEU A 10 -27.21 4.91 -14.54
N THR A 11 -27.84 5.81 -13.77
CA THR A 11 -29.02 5.49 -12.97
C THR A 11 -30.21 5.09 -13.86
N PHE A 12 -30.37 5.75 -15.01
CA PHE A 12 -31.38 5.37 -16.02
C PHE A 12 -31.08 3.99 -16.62
N SER A 13 -29.80 3.66 -16.85
CA SER A 13 -29.38 2.38 -17.41
C SER A 13 -29.56 1.21 -16.42
N ALA A 14 -29.26 1.43 -15.13
CA ALA A 14 -29.48 0.45 -14.08
C ALA A 14 -30.98 0.15 -13.86
N SER A 15 -31.84 1.17 -14.00
CA SER A 15 -33.30 1.02 -13.89
C SER A 15 -33.93 0.29 -15.08
N MET A 16 -33.23 0.19 -16.23
CA MET A 16 -33.74 -0.45 -17.45
C MET A 16 -33.44 -1.95 -17.57
N VAL A 17 -32.80 -2.59 -16.58
CA VAL A 17 -32.53 -4.05 -16.61
C VAL A 17 -33.77 -4.89 -16.22
N VAL A 18 -34.90 -4.26 -15.89
CA VAL A 18 -36.20 -4.96 -15.73
C VAL A 18 -37.25 -4.31 -16.64
N GLY A 19 -37.30 -4.72 -17.90
CA GLY A 19 -38.38 -4.33 -18.81
C GLY A 19 -38.14 -4.66 -20.28
N SER A 20 -39.01 -5.50 -20.84
CA SER A 20 -39.08 -5.83 -22.28
C SER A 20 -39.26 -4.58 -23.18
N PRO A 21 -38.90 -4.66 -24.47
CA PRO A 21 -38.66 -3.49 -25.30
C PRO A 21 -39.95 -2.94 -25.91
N ALA A 22 -40.16 -1.63 -25.78
CA ALA A 22 -41.08 -0.91 -26.66
C ALA A 22 -40.64 0.55 -26.85
N GLY A 23 -40.35 0.91 -28.11
CA GLY A 23 -40.60 2.25 -28.64
C GLY A 23 -39.52 3.33 -28.45
N ILE A 24 -38.64 3.48 -29.45
CA ILE A 24 -37.84 4.69 -29.71
C ILE A 24 -38.78 5.80 -30.23
N PRO A 25 -38.55 7.08 -29.85
CA PRO A 25 -38.43 8.10 -30.89
C PRO A 25 -37.19 9.00 -30.76
N GLN A 26 -36.60 9.26 -31.92
CA GLN A 26 -35.54 10.23 -32.19
C GLN A 26 -36.03 11.66 -32.02
N THR A 27 -35.20 12.55 -31.46
CA THR A 27 -34.72 13.82 -32.07
C THR A 27 -34.15 14.75 -30.99
N LEU A 28 -32.87 15.15 -31.13
CA LEU A 28 -32.42 16.53 -30.87
C LEU A 28 -30.99 16.71 -31.35
N GLN A 29 -30.88 17.28 -32.54
CA GLN A 29 -29.67 17.74 -33.18
C GLN A 29 -29.43 19.19 -32.71
N LYS A 30 -28.33 19.47 -32.01
CA LYS A 30 -27.86 20.85 -31.80
C LYS A 30 -26.40 21.00 -32.23
N ARG A 31 -26.25 21.84 -33.27
CA ARG A 31 -25.01 22.44 -33.74
C ARG A 31 -24.38 23.31 -32.64
N CYS A 32 -23.10 23.12 -32.37
CA CYS A 32 -22.25 24.17 -31.80
C CYS A 32 -21.17 24.54 -32.83
N LYS A 33 -21.14 25.82 -33.18
CA LYS A 33 -20.09 26.49 -33.96
C LYS A 33 -18.84 26.60 -33.08
N THR A 34 -17.67 26.27 -33.62
CA THR A 34 -16.38 26.58 -33.03
C THR A 34 -15.75 27.77 -33.76
N GLU A 35 -15.63 28.89 -33.05
CA GLU A 35 -14.79 30.03 -33.42
C GLU A 35 -13.34 29.77 -33.00
N ARG A 36 -12.41 30.17 -33.87
CA ARG A 36 -10.96 30.15 -33.67
C ARG A 36 -10.50 31.42 -32.96
N GLN A 37 -9.83 31.27 -31.81
CA GLN A 37 -8.77 32.15 -31.30
C GLN A 37 -7.86 31.21 -30.47
N GLY A 38 -6.55 31.07 -30.67
CA GLY A 38 -5.55 32.07 -31.00
C GLY A 38 -4.92 32.61 -29.71
N CYS A 39 -4.07 31.81 -29.03
CA CYS A 39 -3.21 32.32 -27.97
C CYS A 39 -1.87 31.59 -27.94
N SER A 40 -0.82 32.38 -28.17
CA SER A 40 0.60 32.14 -28.02
C SER A 40 0.99 32.01 -26.54
N ILE A 41 1.83 31.04 -26.20
CA ILE A 41 2.43 30.89 -24.87
C ILE A 41 3.82 31.54 -24.91
N PHE A 42 4.00 32.57 -24.07
CA PHE A 42 5.29 33.09 -23.64
C PHE A 42 5.86 32.17 -22.55
N PHE A 43 7.13 31.80 -22.68
CA PHE A 43 7.95 31.36 -21.55
C PHE A 43 8.67 32.59 -21.03
N ASP A 44 8.43 32.97 -19.77
CA ASP A 44 9.31 33.88 -19.06
C ASP A 44 9.54 33.37 -17.63
N ASP A 45 10.81 33.49 -17.26
CA ASP A 45 11.45 33.07 -16.03
C ASP A 45 10.87 33.74 -14.78
N CYS A 46 10.88 33.02 -13.66
CA CYS A 46 10.77 33.61 -12.33
C CYS A 46 11.78 32.97 -11.37
N CYS A 47 12.98 33.53 -11.37
CA CYS A 47 13.85 33.63 -10.21
C CYS A 47 13.82 35.09 -9.75
N ASP A 48 13.33 35.36 -8.54
CA ASP A 48 13.93 36.26 -7.53
C ASP A 48 12.89 36.80 -6.53
N GLY A 49 13.29 36.85 -5.26
CA GLY A 49 12.56 37.62 -4.26
C GLY A 49 12.82 37.30 -2.80
N TYR A 50 14.07 37.31 -2.32
CA TYR A 50 14.35 37.45 -0.88
C TYR A 50 14.45 38.93 -0.49
N ARG A 51 13.59 39.36 0.43
CA ARG A 51 13.73 40.64 1.17
C ARG A 51 14.35 40.36 2.53
N CYS A 52 15.49 41.02 2.81
CA CYS A 52 16.02 41.15 4.16
C CYS A 52 15.31 42.30 4.89
N LEU A 53 14.83 42.04 6.11
CA LEU A 53 14.52 43.08 7.09
C LEU A 53 15.58 43.03 8.20
N SER A 54 16.32 44.12 8.31
CA SER A 54 17.28 44.40 9.37
C SER A 54 16.57 44.81 10.66
N GLY A 55 16.98 44.25 11.79
CA GLY A 55 16.62 44.71 13.14
C GLY A 55 17.38 43.91 14.19
N GLY A 56 18.37 44.52 14.82
CA GLY A 56 19.38 43.82 15.61
C GLY A 56 18.93 43.37 17.00
N SER A 57 19.57 42.31 17.48
CA SER A 57 20.23 42.25 18.79
C SER A 57 21.00 40.93 18.90
N ARG A 58 22.12 40.99 19.62
CA ARG A 58 23.11 39.92 19.74
C ARG A 58 22.51 38.68 20.43
N GLY A 59 22.56 37.55 19.75
CA GLY A 59 22.38 36.22 20.33
C GLY A 59 23.03 35.19 19.42
N SER A 60 23.96 34.40 19.95
CA SER A 60 24.63 33.30 19.25
C SER A 60 23.61 32.23 18.85
N GLY A 61 23.28 32.16 17.57
CA GLY A 61 22.51 31.06 16.99
C GLY A 61 23.41 30.20 16.12
N GLU A 62 23.52 28.92 16.45
CA GLU A 62 24.08 27.90 15.55
C GLU A 62 23.31 27.89 14.22
N CYS A 63 24.01 28.14 13.12
CA CYS A 63 23.50 27.86 11.79
C CYS A 63 23.56 26.35 11.53
N VAL A 64 22.44 25.65 11.69
CA VAL A 64 22.30 24.27 11.22
C VAL A 64 22.34 24.27 9.69
N LYS A 65 23.45 23.77 9.16
CA LYS A 65 23.72 23.59 7.73
C LYS A 65 22.78 22.53 7.16
N ARG A 66 21.68 22.93 6.51
CA ARG A 66 20.87 21.99 5.69
C ARG A 66 21.70 21.55 4.49
N ARG A 67 22.16 20.30 4.50
CA ARG A 67 22.85 19.68 3.36
C ARG A 67 21.84 19.36 2.26
N CYS A 68 21.96 20.06 1.14
CA CYS A 68 21.60 19.51 -0.18
C CYS A 68 22.66 18.47 -0.55
N ILE A 69 22.25 17.26 -0.97
CA ILE A 69 23.13 16.32 -1.65
C ILE A 69 22.43 15.86 -2.93
N SER A 70 22.94 16.36 -4.06
CA SER A 70 22.81 15.80 -5.40
C SER A 70 23.66 14.53 -5.51
N THR A 71 23.23 13.54 -6.28
CA THR A 71 24.11 12.45 -6.74
C THR A 71 23.83 12.13 -8.22
N HIS A 72 24.81 12.44 -9.07
CA HIS A 72 25.11 11.70 -10.30
C HIS A 72 25.84 10.41 -9.92
N VAL A 73 25.50 9.28 -10.56
CA VAL A 73 26.48 8.20 -10.86
C VAL A 73 26.06 7.46 -12.13
N GLU A 74 27.04 7.38 -13.02
CA GLU A 74 27.13 6.66 -14.29
C GLU A 74 27.53 5.19 -14.03
N LEU A 75 27.00 4.22 -14.80
CA LEU A 75 27.53 2.85 -14.80
C LEU A 75 27.59 2.24 -16.21
N LYS A 76 28.78 1.71 -16.47
CA LYS A 76 29.36 1.24 -17.72
C LYS A 76 28.94 -0.22 -17.99
N LEU A 77 28.50 -0.52 -19.20
CA LEU A 77 28.22 -1.88 -19.68
C LEU A 77 29.51 -2.53 -20.20
N THR A 78 29.68 -3.83 -19.95
CA THR A 78 30.40 -4.72 -20.88
C THR A 78 29.62 -6.03 -21.02
N CYS A 79 29.35 -6.40 -22.28
CA CYS A 79 28.77 -7.67 -22.70
C CYS A 79 29.88 -8.56 -23.28
N PRO A 80 29.68 -9.89 -23.35
CA PRO A 80 30.73 -10.85 -23.63
C PRO A 80 30.98 -10.97 -25.13
N ALA A 81 32.23 -11.19 -25.52
CA ALA A 81 32.54 -11.81 -26.79
C ALA A 81 33.80 -12.69 -26.67
N ASP A 82 33.71 -13.79 -27.40
CA ASP A 82 34.60 -14.92 -27.50
C ASP A 82 36.09 -14.66 -27.81
N ARG A 83 36.89 -15.62 -27.34
CA ARG A 83 38.17 -16.16 -27.88
C ARG A 83 39.54 -15.49 -27.60
N LYS A 84 40.40 -16.40 -27.11
CA LYS A 84 41.87 -16.57 -27.13
C LYS A 84 42.72 -15.91 -26.04
N PRO A 85 43.67 -16.68 -25.45
CA PRO A 85 44.56 -16.18 -24.41
C PRO A 85 45.77 -15.48 -25.06
N CYS A 86 46.21 -14.37 -24.46
CA CYS A 86 47.53 -13.85 -24.68
C CYS A 86 48.27 -13.79 -23.34
N GLU A 87 49.47 -14.33 -23.40
CA GLU A 87 50.49 -14.42 -22.37
C GLU A 87 51.15 -13.04 -22.11
N THR A 88 51.83 -12.98 -20.96
CA THR A 88 52.96 -12.12 -20.55
C THR A 88 52.76 -10.99 -19.52
N VAL A 89 53.46 -11.24 -18.40
CA VAL A 89 54.07 -10.43 -17.32
C VAL A 89 54.60 -9.07 -17.83
N THR A 90 54.53 -7.92 -17.15
CA THR A 90 55.23 -7.44 -15.93
C THR A 90 54.74 -6.02 -15.60
N ASP A 91 54.51 -5.67 -14.33
CA ASP A 91 55.48 -4.92 -13.50
C ASP A 91 54.83 -4.45 -12.18
N CYS A 92 55.54 -4.66 -11.06
CA CYS A 92 55.10 -4.36 -9.69
C CYS A 92 55.83 -3.11 -9.19
N GLY A 93 55.09 -2.08 -8.78
CA GLY A 93 55.59 -0.98 -7.96
C GLY A 93 55.01 -1.05 -6.55
N GLU A 94 55.86 -1.25 -5.56
CA GLU A 94 55.55 -1.27 -4.12
C GLU A 94 54.97 0.06 -3.62
N ARG A 95 53.99 0.02 -2.71
CA ARG A 95 54.19 0.38 -1.28
C ARG A 95 52.92 0.33 -0.43
N ARG A 96 53.12 -0.30 0.73
CA ARG A 96 52.70 0.02 2.11
C ARG A 96 51.22 -0.12 2.54
N ASP A 97 51.07 -1.14 3.38
CA ASP A 97 50.29 -1.18 4.63
C ASP A 97 48.76 -1.10 4.51
N GLY A 98 48.14 -2.28 4.48
CA GLY A 98 46.71 -2.46 4.63
C GLY A 98 46.35 -3.91 4.94
N TRP A 99 45.51 -4.09 5.95
CA TRP A 99 45.03 -5.33 6.55
C TRP A 99 44.59 -6.42 5.55
N ARG A 100 44.98 -7.68 5.85
CA ARG A 100 44.52 -8.89 5.15
C ARG A 100 43.05 -9.20 5.52
N CYS A 101 42.16 -9.22 4.54
CA CYS A 101 40.96 -10.05 4.57
C CYS A 101 41.18 -11.26 3.65
N GLN A 102 41.26 -12.45 4.24
CA GLN A 102 41.15 -13.72 3.52
C GLN A 102 39.69 -13.87 3.06
N LEU A 103 39.46 -13.89 1.75
CA LEU A 103 38.20 -14.35 1.17
C LEU A 103 38.30 -15.85 0.89
N LEU A 104 37.50 -16.64 1.61
CA LEU A 104 37.16 -18.02 1.25
C LEU A 104 36.26 -18.01 0.00
N PRO A 105 36.34 -19.03 -0.87
CA PRO A 105 35.53 -19.06 -2.08
C PRO A 105 34.09 -19.48 -1.75
N LEU A 106 33.11 -18.68 -2.16
CA LEU A 106 31.69 -19.08 -2.20
C LEU A 106 31.31 -19.57 -3.61
N PRO A 107 30.39 -20.53 -3.72
CA PRO A 107 30.16 -21.28 -4.95
C PRO A 107 29.28 -20.52 -5.96
N LYS A 108 29.44 -20.94 -7.22
CA LYS A 108 28.67 -20.53 -8.40
C LYS A 108 27.21 -20.96 -8.28
N SER A 109 26.26 -20.04 -8.53
CA SER A 109 25.07 -20.14 -9.42
C SER A 109 23.82 -19.44 -8.88
N ALA A 110 22.99 -18.98 -9.83
CA ALA A 110 21.73 -18.22 -9.73
C ALA A 110 21.90 -16.69 -9.58
N GLY A 111 21.46 -15.97 -10.63
CA GLY A 111 21.45 -14.51 -10.67
C GLY A 111 20.43 -13.95 -9.67
N ILE A 112 20.92 -13.16 -8.71
CA ILE A 112 20.12 -12.51 -7.68
C ILE A 112 19.84 -11.08 -8.14
N CYS A 113 18.57 -10.70 -8.21
CA CYS A 113 18.16 -9.30 -8.34
C CYS A 113 18.39 -8.60 -6.99
N ASP A 114 19.38 -7.71 -6.93
CA ASP A 114 19.60 -6.83 -5.77
C ASP A 114 18.88 -5.49 -6.01
N ILE A 115 18.02 -5.07 -5.07
CA ILE A 115 17.10 -3.94 -5.24
C ILE A 115 17.51 -2.81 -4.28
N THR A 116 17.77 -1.63 -4.84
CA THR A 116 17.85 -0.37 -4.07
C THR A 116 16.93 0.69 -4.69
N ARG A 117 15.99 1.21 -3.86
CA ARG A 117 15.13 2.41 -4.03
C ARG A 117 14.04 2.42 -5.14
N THR A 118 12.75 2.43 -4.75
CA THR A 118 11.69 3.39 -5.22
C THR A 118 10.31 3.21 -4.55
N THR A 119 9.57 4.33 -4.46
CA THR A 119 8.29 4.59 -3.74
C THR A 119 7.09 4.54 -4.69
N CYS A 120 5.99 3.85 -4.34
CA CYS A 120 4.56 4.18 -4.58
C CYS A 120 3.66 2.94 -4.40
N CYS A 121 2.36 3.16 -4.18
CA CYS A 121 1.28 2.19 -3.89
C CYS A 121 0.91 1.24 -5.05
N GLU A 122 1.88 0.80 -5.85
CA GLU A 122 1.63 -0.08 -6.99
C GLU A 122 2.20 -1.47 -6.74
N ASN A 123 1.45 -2.49 -7.13
CA ASN A 123 1.98 -3.85 -7.18
C ASN A 123 3.02 -3.92 -8.31
N VAL A 124 4.29 -3.82 -7.93
CA VAL A 124 5.43 -4.05 -8.82
C VAL A 124 5.98 -5.45 -8.56
N GLY A 125 6.04 -6.26 -9.62
CA GLY A 125 6.57 -7.62 -9.56
C GLY A 125 7.72 -7.84 -10.54
N CYS A 126 8.73 -8.61 -10.14
CA CYS A 126 9.75 -9.13 -11.05
C CYS A 126 9.15 -10.22 -11.94
N ILE A 127 9.52 -10.22 -13.22
CA ILE A 127 9.10 -11.21 -14.21
C ILE A 127 10.33 -11.98 -14.70
N PRO A 128 10.66 -13.12 -14.07
CA PRO A 128 11.66 -14.03 -14.59
C PRO A 128 11.11 -14.87 -15.74
N LYS A 129 12.01 -15.34 -16.60
CA LYS A 129 11.71 -16.30 -17.67
C LYS A 129 11.86 -17.73 -17.14
N GLY A 130 10.79 -18.53 -17.20
CA GLY A 130 10.80 -19.93 -16.79
C GLY A 130 11.50 -20.87 -17.78
N GLN A 131 11.78 -22.11 -17.34
CA GLN A 131 12.42 -23.16 -18.15
C GLN A 131 11.58 -23.58 -19.38
N SER A 132 10.26 -23.38 -19.33
CA SER A 132 9.27 -23.73 -20.36
C SER A 132 8.96 -22.59 -21.35
N ASN A 133 9.73 -21.48 -21.37
CA ASN A 133 9.41 -20.27 -22.14
C ASN A 133 8.14 -19.53 -21.63
N GLU A 134 7.61 -19.94 -20.48
CA GLU A 134 6.51 -19.27 -19.77
C GLU A 134 7.05 -18.15 -18.87
N PHE A 135 6.28 -17.07 -18.75
CA PHE A 135 6.62 -15.94 -17.88
C PHE A 135 5.59 -15.85 -16.76
N TYR A 136 6.08 -15.49 -15.58
CA TYR A 136 5.26 -15.38 -14.39
C TYR A 136 5.67 -14.17 -13.56
N LEU A 137 4.76 -13.65 -12.74
CA LEU A 137 5.05 -12.71 -11.68
C LEU A 137 5.39 -13.50 -10.41
N GLN A 138 6.43 -13.08 -9.70
CA GLN A 138 6.73 -13.56 -8.33
C GLN A 138 5.78 -12.95 -7.28
N ALA A 139 4.48 -12.98 -7.59
CA ALA A 139 3.38 -12.57 -6.74
C ALA A 139 2.11 -13.30 -7.22
N GLY A 140 1.21 -13.66 -6.30
CA GLY A 140 0.00 -14.42 -6.58
C GLY A 140 -1.21 -13.94 -5.77
N LEU A 141 -2.11 -14.87 -5.45
CA LEU A 141 -3.35 -14.60 -4.69
C LEU A 141 -3.07 -14.01 -3.30
N ALA A 142 -1.98 -14.38 -2.64
CA ALA A 142 -1.63 -13.84 -1.32
C ALA A 142 -1.26 -12.35 -1.40
N GLN A 143 -0.51 -11.94 -2.43
CA GLN A 143 -0.27 -10.53 -2.76
C GLN A 143 -1.51 -9.89 -3.41
N GLY A 144 -2.50 -10.71 -3.76
CA GLY A 144 -3.82 -10.40 -4.27
C GLY A 144 -3.84 -9.92 -5.71
N ILE A 145 -2.94 -10.51 -6.50
CA ILE A 145 -3.15 -10.62 -7.94
C ILE A 145 -4.36 -11.53 -8.17
N THR A 146 -5.23 -11.16 -9.10
CA THR A 146 -6.40 -11.96 -9.48
C THR A 146 -6.29 -12.34 -10.96
N PRO A 147 -6.94 -13.42 -11.42
CA PRO A 147 -7.06 -13.70 -12.84
C PRO A 147 -7.54 -12.46 -13.61
N ARG A 148 -7.06 -12.31 -14.84
CA ARG A 148 -7.35 -11.18 -15.73
C ARG A 148 -6.81 -9.82 -15.25
N SER A 149 -6.04 -9.77 -14.16
CA SER A 149 -5.27 -8.56 -13.80
C SER A 149 -4.34 -8.18 -14.95
N ARG A 150 -4.21 -6.88 -15.24
CA ARG A 150 -3.37 -6.37 -16.34
C ARG A 150 -2.16 -5.63 -15.78
N PHE A 151 -1.00 -5.87 -16.39
CA PHE A 151 0.27 -5.27 -16.01
C PHE A 151 0.92 -4.63 -17.21
N THR A 152 1.36 -3.38 -17.08
CA THR A 152 2.32 -2.80 -18.01
C THR A 152 3.70 -3.33 -17.69
N ILE A 153 4.43 -3.76 -18.72
CA ILE A 153 5.76 -4.33 -18.58
C ILE A 153 6.80 -3.29 -18.93
N HIS A 154 7.79 -3.13 -18.08
CA HIS A 154 8.86 -2.14 -18.20
C HIS A 154 10.21 -2.83 -18.15
N GLU A 155 11.18 -2.31 -18.91
CA GLU A 155 12.55 -2.84 -18.90
C GLU A 155 13.25 -2.55 -17.57
N ALA A 156 12.95 -1.39 -16.98
CA ALA A 156 13.51 -0.95 -15.70
C ALA A 156 12.43 -0.77 -14.63
N ASN A 157 12.80 -0.94 -13.37
CA ASN A 157 11.95 -0.63 -12.21
C ASN A 157 12.07 0.85 -11.79
N ILE A 158 11.97 1.76 -12.76
CA ILE A 158 12.13 3.19 -12.50
C ILE A 158 10.79 3.88 -12.74
N ILE A 159 10.28 4.55 -11.72
CA ILE A 159 9.07 5.36 -11.84
C ILE A 159 9.49 6.68 -12.47
N SER A 160 9.45 6.73 -13.79
CA SER A 160 9.77 7.90 -14.59
C SER A 160 8.81 7.97 -15.77
N PRO A 161 8.35 9.15 -16.16
CA PRO A 161 7.63 9.33 -17.42
C PRO A 161 8.42 8.84 -18.64
N LYS A 162 9.75 8.70 -18.51
CA LYS A 162 10.66 8.20 -19.54
C LYS A 162 10.75 6.66 -19.56
N ASN A 163 10.25 5.97 -18.53
CA ASN A 163 10.19 4.51 -18.51
C ASN A 163 8.93 4.07 -19.26
N ILE A 164 9.06 3.93 -20.57
CA ILE A 164 7.96 3.61 -21.47
C ILE A 164 7.66 2.11 -21.37
N PRO A 165 6.38 1.71 -21.22
CA PRO A 165 6.04 0.29 -21.17
C PRO A 165 6.34 -0.39 -22.52
N ILE A 166 6.97 -1.56 -22.45
CA ILE A 166 7.21 -2.48 -23.57
C ILE A 166 5.89 -3.01 -24.11
N GLY A 167 4.92 -3.22 -23.22
CA GLY A 167 3.58 -3.66 -23.57
C GLY A 167 2.72 -3.87 -22.34
N THR A 168 1.48 -4.32 -22.55
CA THR A 168 0.58 -4.75 -21.48
C THR A 168 0.36 -6.25 -21.60
N VAL A 169 0.43 -6.95 -20.48
CA VAL A 169 0.12 -8.37 -20.36
C VAL A 169 -1.06 -8.57 -19.43
N GLU A 170 -1.82 -9.63 -19.68
CA GLU A 170 -2.92 -10.05 -18.82
C GLU A 170 -2.49 -11.31 -18.05
N VAL A 171 -2.94 -11.43 -16.80
CA VAL A 171 -2.75 -12.61 -15.99
C VAL A 171 -3.77 -13.68 -16.40
N ASP A 172 -3.28 -14.85 -16.79
CA ASP A 172 -4.12 -15.99 -17.19
C ASP A 172 -4.61 -16.78 -15.97
N LYS A 173 -3.64 -17.30 -15.20
CA LYS A 173 -3.85 -18.14 -14.02
C LYS A 173 -3.11 -17.55 -12.84
N VAL A 174 -3.67 -17.69 -11.64
CA VAL A 174 -3.02 -17.26 -10.40
C VAL A 174 -2.98 -18.41 -9.42
N ASP A 175 -1.76 -18.74 -8.97
CA ASP A 175 -1.51 -19.61 -7.83
C ASP A 175 -1.29 -18.75 -6.56
N THR A 176 -1.07 -19.38 -5.42
CA THR A 176 -0.99 -18.66 -4.14
C THR A 176 0.05 -17.53 -4.12
N PHE A 177 1.26 -17.79 -4.64
CA PHE A 177 2.38 -16.85 -4.60
C PHE A 177 2.94 -16.48 -5.99
N VAL A 178 2.36 -17.05 -7.06
CA VAL A 178 2.82 -16.87 -8.44
C VAL A 178 1.64 -16.61 -9.36
N ALA A 179 1.78 -15.70 -10.31
CA ALA A 179 0.77 -15.42 -11.34
C ALA A 179 1.36 -15.67 -12.72
N HIS A 180 0.64 -16.43 -13.55
CA HIS A 180 1.04 -16.82 -14.89
C HIS A 180 0.52 -15.80 -15.90
N LEU A 181 1.40 -15.34 -16.78
CA LEU A 181 1.10 -14.26 -17.73
C LEU A 181 0.70 -14.82 -19.10
N LYS A 182 -0.38 -14.28 -19.66
CA LYS A 182 -0.78 -14.50 -21.05
C LYS A 182 0.01 -13.55 -21.95
N ILE A 183 1.08 -14.06 -22.54
CA ILE A 183 1.92 -13.28 -23.45
C ILE A 183 1.58 -13.67 -24.90
N SER A 184 1.17 -12.67 -25.67
CA SER A 184 1.04 -12.80 -27.11
C SER A 184 2.41 -13.05 -27.74
N ASN A 185 2.49 -13.94 -28.73
CA ASN A 185 3.74 -14.31 -29.43
C ASN A 185 4.51 -13.13 -30.06
N THR A 186 3.92 -11.93 -30.10
CA THR A 186 4.50 -10.70 -30.64
C THR A 186 5.28 -9.88 -29.60
N LEU A 187 5.13 -10.16 -28.30
CA LEU A 187 5.76 -9.38 -27.24
C LEU A 187 7.06 -10.05 -26.78
N ASN A 188 8.20 -9.51 -27.21
CA ASN A 188 9.52 -9.97 -26.80
C ASN A 188 9.91 -9.33 -25.46
N LEU A 189 9.78 -10.08 -24.38
CA LEU A 189 10.18 -9.61 -23.05
C LEU A 189 11.67 -9.85 -22.79
N PRO A 190 12.38 -8.87 -22.19
CA PRO A 190 13.74 -9.06 -21.69
C PRO A 190 13.83 -10.17 -20.64
N THR A 191 15.04 -10.68 -20.40
CA THR A 191 15.29 -11.71 -19.37
C THR A 191 14.85 -11.27 -17.98
N ILE A 192 14.95 -9.97 -17.69
CA ILE A 192 14.47 -9.34 -16.45
C ILE A 192 13.66 -8.13 -16.86
N CYS A 193 12.41 -8.10 -16.46
CA CYS A 193 11.52 -6.96 -16.62
C CYS A 193 10.57 -6.86 -15.43
N TYR A 194 9.88 -5.73 -15.33
CA TYR A 194 9.02 -5.40 -14.20
C TYR A 194 7.59 -5.17 -14.66
N GLY A 195 6.64 -5.78 -13.98
CA GLY A 195 5.22 -5.54 -14.20
C GLY A 195 4.70 -4.48 -13.22
N ARG A 196 4.09 -3.41 -13.72
CA ARG A 196 3.29 -2.46 -12.94
C ARG A 196 1.82 -2.78 -13.18
N GLN A 197 1.07 -3.08 -12.13
CA GLN A 197 -0.37 -3.32 -12.26
C GLN A 197 -1.05 -2.06 -12.78
N VAL A 198 -1.79 -2.19 -13.88
CA VAL A 198 -2.58 -1.10 -14.47
C VAL A 198 -4.06 -1.40 -14.45
N GLY A 199 -4.47 -2.67 -14.54
CA GLY A 199 -5.87 -3.08 -14.53
C GLY A 199 -6.18 -4.16 -13.50
N ARG A 200 -7.33 -4.04 -12.83
CA ARG A 200 -7.91 -5.14 -12.04
C ARG A 200 -9.40 -5.30 -12.35
N PRO A 201 -9.84 -6.42 -12.93
CA PRO A 201 -11.20 -6.56 -13.47
C PRO A 201 -12.31 -6.68 -12.41
N GLU A 202 -11.96 -6.90 -11.14
CA GLU A 202 -12.93 -7.27 -10.09
C GLU A 202 -13.11 -6.20 -9.01
N ARG A 203 -12.83 -4.93 -9.29
CA ARG A 203 -12.91 -3.87 -8.27
C ARG A 203 -13.80 -2.71 -8.70
N ALA A 204 -15.10 -2.89 -8.52
CA ALA A 204 -16.04 -1.78 -8.48
C ALA A 204 -16.24 -1.31 -7.03
N LEU A 205 -16.23 0.01 -6.82
CA LEU A 205 -16.62 0.63 -5.57
C LEU A 205 -18.10 1.02 -5.66
N ASP A 206 -18.91 0.40 -4.81
CA ASP A 206 -20.32 0.75 -4.66
C ASP A 206 -20.43 2.12 -3.99
N ILE A 207 -20.91 3.10 -4.74
CA ILE A 207 -20.95 4.50 -4.32
C ILE A 207 -22.34 5.09 -4.49
N TYR A 208 -22.76 5.86 -3.49
CA TYR A 208 -23.90 6.77 -3.61
C TYR A 208 -23.37 8.21 -3.61
N VAL A 209 -23.72 8.99 -4.65
CA VAL A 209 -23.30 10.39 -4.80
C VAL A 209 -24.51 11.28 -4.56
N THR A 210 -24.42 12.22 -3.61
CA THR A 210 -25.55 13.11 -3.30
C THR A 210 -25.70 14.22 -4.34
N GLU A 211 -26.90 14.79 -4.45
CA GLU A 211 -27.18 15.92 -5.36
C GLU A 211 -26.33 17.14 -4.98
N GLU A 212 -26.13 17.38 -3.69
CA GLU A 212 -25.32 18.49 -3.19
C GLU A 212 -23.86 18.38 -3.62
N PHE A 213 -23.31 17.15 -3.65
CA PHE A 213 -21.97 16.94 -4.20
C PHE A 213 -21.94 17.19 -5.71
N VAL A 214 -22.93 16.70 -6.46
CA VAL A 214 -23.00 16.90 -7.91
C VAL A 214 -23.03 18.39 -8.28
N ASP A 215 -23.74 19.21 -7.50
CA ASP A 215 -23.82 20.66 -7.67
C ASP A 215 -22.52 21.38 -7.30
N ALA A 216 -21.79 20.87 -6.30
CA ALA A 216 -20.53 21.43 -5.85
C ALA A 216 -19.31 20.98 -6.68
N ALA A 217 -19.41 19.82 -7.35
CA ALA A 217 -18.29 19.18 -8.02
C ALA A 217 -17.80 19.95 -9.24
N GLU A 218 -16.47 20.05 -9.36
CA GLU A 218 -15.84 20.63 -10.54
C GLU A 218 -16.06 19.71 -11.76
N PRO A 219 -16.50 20.25 -12.92
CA PRO A 219 -16.64 19.47 -14.14
C PRO A 219 -15.29 18.89 -14.59
N SER A 220 -15.28 17.59 -14.89
CA SER A 220 -14.09 16.87 -15.36
C SER A 220 -14.52 15.71 -16.26
N GLU A 221 -13.71 15.39 -17.27
CA GLU A 221 -13.90 14.20 -18.11
C GLU A 221 -13.50 12.92 -17.38
N ALA A 222 -12.58 12.99 -16.41
CA ALA A 222 -12.18 11.85 -15.59
C ALA A 222 -13.37 11.25 -14.80
N TRP A 223 -14.39 12.06 -14.47
CA TRP A 223 -15.64 11.51 -13.93
C TRP A 223 -16.31 10.51 -14.87
N ALA A 224 -16.32 10.78 -16.18
CA ALA A 224 -16.90 9.84 -17.12
C ALA A 224 -16.10 8.53 -17.17
N GLU A 225 -14.77 8.61 -17.10
CA GLU A 225 -13.86 7.44 -17.15
C GLU A 225 -14.04 6.50 -15.96
N VAL A 226 -14.14 7.04 -14.74
CA VAL A 226 -14.30 6.23 -13.52
C VAL A 226 -15.67 5.54 -13.45
N PHE A 227 -16.69 6.15 -14.06
CA PHE A 227 -18.06 5.65 -14.06
C PHE A 227 -18.41 4.79 -15.29
N SER A 228 -17.69 4.94 -16.41
CA SER A 228 -17.81 4.05 -17.58
C SER A 228 -17.11 2.71 -17.38
N GLY A 229 -16.19 2.63 -16.41
CA GLY A 229 -15.34 1.47 -16.18
C GLY A 229 -14.15 1.39 -17.14
N ASP A 230 -13.87 2.48 -17.86
CA ASP A 230 -12.69 2.60 -18.72
C ASP A 230 -11.42 2.93 -17.92
N GLU A 231 -11.57 3.47 -16.70
CA GLU A 231 -10.42 3.70 -15.82
C GLU A 231 -9.93 2.36 -15.23
N GLU A 232 -8.70 1.99 -15.57
CA GLU A 232 -8.16 0.67 -15.25
C GLU A 232 -7.91 0.46 -13.73
N GLN A 233 -7.87 1.55 -12.93
CA GLN A 233 -7.56 1.51 -11.49
C GLN A 233 -8.77 1.64 -10.56
N LEU A 234 -9.83 2.34 -10.97
CA LEU A 234 -11.02 2.59 -10.15
C LEU A 234 -12.27 2.53 -11.03
N VAL A 235 -13.19 1.63 -10.68
CA VAL A 235 -14.53 1.61 -11.28
C VAL A 235 -15.52 2.01 -10.21
N LEU A 236 -16.31 3.05 -10.47
CA LEU A 236 -17.38 3.50 -9.59
C LEU A 236 -18.71 2.92 -10.07
N ARG A 237 -19.38 2.16 -9.20
CA ARG A 237 -20.71 1.60 -9.47
C ARG A 237 -21.74 2.39 -8.66
N PRO A 238 -22.58 3.22 -9.32
CA PRO A 238 -23.67 3.90 -8.64
C PRO A 238 -24.66 2.88 -8.07
N VAL A 239 -25.00 3.02 -6.80
CA VAL A 239 -25.98 2.17 -6.11
C VAL A 239 -26.88 3.00 -5.19
N GLU A 240 -27.92 2.37 -4.63
CA GLU A 240 -28.75 3.00 -3.61
C GLU A 240 -27.96 3.25 -2.31
N ARG A 241 -28.40 4.25 -1.53
CA ARG A 241 -27.67 4.76 -0.36
C ARG A 241 -27.41 3.69 0.71
N ASP A 242 -28.36 2.78 0.91
CA ASP A 242 -28.35 1.74 1.94
C ASP A 242 -27.39 0.59 1.62
N ILE A 243 -27.15 0.34 0.33
CA ILE A 243 -26.21 -0.69 -0.16
C ILE A 243 -24.85 -0.12 -0.59
N ALA A 244 -24.67 1.19 -0.57
CA ALA A 244 -23.40 1.83 -0.89
C ALA A 244 -22.30 1.43 0.10
N THR A 245 -21.08 1.21 -0.40
CA THR A 245 -19.89 1.09 0.47
C THR A 245 -19.49 2.46 1.01
N VAL A 246 -19.66 3.50 0.19
CA VAL A 246 -19.37 4.88 0.54
C VAL A 246 -20.44 5.83 0.01
N VAL A 247 -20.82 6.79 0.85
CA VAL A 247 -21.63 7.94 0.45
C VAL A 247 -20.71 9.14 0.24
N LEU A 248 -20.70 9.69 -0.97
CA LEU A 248 -19.96 10.88 -1.33
C LEU A 248 -20.89 12.09 -1.29
N SER A 249 -20.60 13.03 -0.40
CA SER A 249 -21.40 14.23 -0.14
C SER A 249 -20.51 15.46 0.02
N VAL A 250 -21.09 16.58 0.42
CA VAL A 250 -20.36 17.77 0.89
C VAL A 250 -20.81 18.18 2.29
N ASN A 251 -19.92 18.85 3.03
CA ASN A 251 -20.24 19.50 4.31
C ASN A 251 -20.85 20.91 4.09
N ALA A 252 -21.10 21.63 5.19
CA ALA A 252 -21.66 22.98 5.15
C ALA A 252 -20.77 23.99 4.39
N GLU A 253 -19.46 23.77 4.40
CA GLU A 253 -18.45 24.56 3.67
C GLU A 253 -18.21 24.09 2.22
N LYS A 254 -19.09 23.21 1.70
CA LYS A 254 -19.01 22.62 0.35
C LYS A 254 -17.73 21.80 0.09
N GLN A 255 -17.12 21.26 1.14
CA GLN A 255 -15.98 20.37 1.05
C GLN A 255 -16.46 18.93 0.97
N ALA A 256 -15.81 18.11 0.16
CA ALA A 256 -16.15 16.71 -0.05
C ALA A 256 -16.03 15.90 1.26
N THR A 257 -17.04 15.07 1.51
CA THR A 257 -17.09 14.13 2.63
C THR A 257 -17.40 12.73 2.14
N PHE A 258 -16.86 11.73 2.83
CA PHE A 258 -16.99 10.31 2.50
C PHE A 258 -17.50 9.59 3.73
N THR A 259 -18.75 9.13 3.70
CA THR A 259 -19.33 8.37 4.80
C THR A 259 -19.24 6.88 4.48
N LEU A 260 -18.47 6.14 5.28
CA LEU A 260 -18.24 4.71 5.15
C LEU A 260 -19.36 3.89 5.81
N ASN A 261 -19.83 2.85 5.16
CA ASN A 261 -20.82 1.94 5.75
C ASN A 261 -20.19 0.73 6.46
N HIS A 262 -18.90 0.79 6.83
CA HIS A 262 -18.23 -0.30 7.55
C HIS A 262 -18.81 -0.43 8.98
N PRO A 263 -19.27 -1.63 9.42
CA PRO A 263 -19.99 -1.79 10.69
C PRO A 263 -19.26 -1.25 11.92
N ALA A 264 -17.94 -1.45 12.01
CA ALA A 264 -17.14 -0.92 13.11
C ALA A 264 -17.10 0.61 13.10
N CYS A 265 -16.94 1.23 11.93
CA CYS A 265 -16.86 2.69 11.82
C CYS A 265 -18.19 3.34 12.21
N VAL A 266 -19.31 2.76 11.73
CA VAL A 266 -20.67 3.21 12.07
C VAL A 266 -20.96 3.07 13.56
N ARG A 267 -20.57 1.96 14.18
CA ARG A 267 -20.82 1.69 15.61
C ARG A 267 -20.16 2.73 16.52
N TYR A 268 -18.99 3.24 16.16
CA TYR A 268 -18.21 4.17 16.98
C TYR A 268 -18.17 5.61 16.45
N GLY A 269 -18.96 5.96 15.44
CA GLY A 269 -19.11 7.34 14.98
C GLY A 269 -17.94 7.88 14.15
N ILE A 270 -17.02 7.03 13.68
CA ILE A 270 -15.83 7.44 12.91
C ILE A 270 -16.00 7.20 11.39
N GLN A 271 -17.24 7.07 10.94
CA GLN A 271 -17.54 6.73 9.55
C GLN A 271 -17.32 7.86 8.54
N THR A 272 -17.24 9.12 8.96
CA THR A 272 -17.14 10.26 8.03
C THR A 272 -15.70 10.73 7.89
N LEU A 273 -15.22 10.76 6.65
CA LEU A 273 -13.91 11.23 6.25
C LEU A 273 -14.01 12.55 5.44
N PRO A 274 -12.97 13.41 5.46
CA PRO A 274 -11.82 13.32 6.37
C PRO A 274 -12.26 13.53 7.83
N ALA A 275 -11.52 12.96 8.78
CA ALA A 275 -11.77 13.25 10.20
C ALA A 275 -11.53 14.75 10.50
N PRO A 276 -12.15 15.35 11.53
CA PRO A 276 -12.11 16.80 11.80
C PRO A 276 -10.70 17.38 11.99
N CYS A 277 -9.72 16.55 12.39
CA CYS A 277 -8.33 16.96 12.54
C CYS A 277 -7.56 17.09 11.21
N PHE A 278 -8.12 16.61 10.09
CA PHE A 278 -7.50 16.71 8.77
C PHE A 278 -8.01 17.92 7.96
N SER A 279 -7.20 18.32 6.98
CA SER A 279 -7.57 19.39 6.06
C SER A 279 -8.81 18.99 5.24
N PRO A 280 -9.77 19.91 5.05
CA PRO A 280 -10.92 19.66 4.20
C PRO A 280 -10.51 19.33 2.76
N ILE A 281 -11.34 18.53 2.08
CA ILE A 281 -11.08 18.12 0.70
C ILE A 281 -11.98 18.93 -0.24
N PRO A 282 -11.44 19.67 -1.22
CA PRO A 282 -12.29 20.34 -2.20
C PRO A 282 -13.01 19.29 -3.07
N PRO A 283 -14.21 19.59 -3.59
CA PRO A 283 -14.98 18.69 -4.46
C PRO A 283 -14.40 18.65 -5.90
N SER A 284 -13.08 18.64 -6.03
CA SER A 284 -12.37 18.52 -7.29
C SER A 284 -12.13 17.05 -7.63
N CYS A 285 -12.22 16.75 -8.92
CA CYS A 285 -12.17 15.39 -9.44
C CYS A 285 -10.89 14.64 -9.03
N SER A 286 -9.73 15.27 -9.17
CA SER A 286 -8.44 14.64 -8.84
C SER A 286 -8.29 14.31 -7.34
N ARG A 287 -8.77 15.19 -6.45
CA ARG A 287 -8.69 14.96 -5.00
C ARG A 287 -9.66 13.88 -4.56
N VAL A 288 -10.89 13.91 -5.07
CA VAL A 288 -11.92 12.93 -4.72
C VAL A 288 -11.59 11.54 -5.26
N ILE A 289 -11.19 11.42 -6.53
CA ILE A 289 -10.76 10.13 -7.12
C ILE A 289 -9.60 9.54 -6.31
N SER A 290 -8.61 10.35 -5.91
CA SER A 290 -7.48 9.84 -5.11
C SER A 290 -7.93 9.22 -3.77
N VAL A 291 -8.94 9.80 -3.11
CA VAL A 291 -9.49 9.27 -1.85
C VAL A 291 -10.32 8.00 -2.12
N LEU A 292 -11.15 7.99 -3.16
CA LEU A 292 -11.94 6.80 -3.54
C LEU A 292 -11.04 5.62 -3.94
N THR A 293 -9.95 5.87 -4.66
CA THR A 293 -8.95 4.85 -5.00
C THR A 293 -8.30 4.29 -3.74
N ALA A 294 -7.85 5.15 -2.81
CA ALA A 294 -7.29 4.73 -1.54
C ALA A 294 -8.31 3.93 -0.70
N LEU A 295 -9.57 4.34 -0.68
CA LEU A 295 -10.65 3.64 0.02
C LEU A 295 -10.92 2.27 -0.58
N LEU A 296 -11.03 2.16 -1.91
CA LEU A 296 -11.23 0.90 -2.62
C LEU A 296 -10.07 -0.08 -2.33
N GLN A 297 -8.83 0.41 -2.35
CA GLN A 297 -7.64 -0.37 -2.01
C GLN A 297 -7.69 -0.82 -0.54
N TRP A 298 -7.92 0.11 0.39
CA TRP A 298 -8.03 -0.16 1.82
C TRP A 298 -9.09 -1.23 2.13
N ASN A 299 -10.30 -1.06 1.61
CA ASN A 299 -11.41 -1.99 1.85
C ASN A 299 -11.09 -3.38 1.29
N TRP A 300 -10.53 -3.44 0.08
CA TRP A 300 -10.12 -4.72 -0.48
C TRP A 300 -9.07 -5.41 0.37
N HIS A 301 -8.00 -4.71 0.77
CA HIS A 301 -6.93 -5.29 1.57
C HIS A 301 -7.44 -5.74 2.94
N LEU A 302 -8.36 -4.99 3.54
CA LEU A 302 -9.00 -5.33 4.81
C LEU A 302 -9.91 -6.55 4.71
N CYS A 303 -10.70 -6.69 3.64
CA CYS A 303 -11.62 -7.82 3.46
C CYS A 303 -10.94 -9.07 2.86
N ARG A 304 -9.75 -8.93 2.28
CA ARG A 304 -9.08 -10.02 1.56
C ARG A 304 -8.71 -11.19 2.47
N VAL A 305 -9.26 -12.35 2.18
CA VAL A 305 -8.99 -13.63 2.84
C VAL A 305 -8.97 -14.72 1.77
N PRO A 306 -8.29 -15.85 1.98
CA PRO A 306 -8.37 -16.95 1.02
C PRO A 306 -9.72 -17.65 1.08
N ASP A 307 -10.16 -18.22 -0.04
CA ASP A 307 -11.43 -18.97 -0.12
C ASP A 307 -11.44 -20.16 0.83
N SER A 308 -10.32 -20.88 0.91
CA SER A 308 -10.05 -21.87 1.95
C SER A 308 -9.30 -21.22 3.10
N ARG A 309 -9.71 -21.49 4.34
CA ARG A 309 -9.10 -20.94 5.56
C ARG A 309 -8.28 -22.01 6.30
N PRO A 310 -7.07 -22.39 5.79
CA PRO A 310 -6.36 -23.57 6.25
C PRO A 310 -5.85 -23.48 7.69
N PHE A 311 -5.65 -22.28 8.23
CA PHE A 311 -5.07 -22.08 9.57
C PHE A 311 -6.07 -21.49 10.56
N GLN A 312 -7.32 -21.27 10.17
CA GLN A 312 -8.33 -20.58 10.99
C GLN A 312 -8.55 -21.19 12.37
N LYS A 313 -8.40 -22.52 12.51
CA LYS A 313 -8.56 -23.23 13.79
C LYS A 313 -7.25 -23.43 14.54
N ASP A 314 -6.13 -23.12 13.90
CA ASP A 314 -4.80 -23.39 14.40
C ASP A 314 -4.10 -22.14 14.92
N ILE A 315 -4.61 -20.95 14.59
CA ILE A 315 -4.02 -19.68 14.98
C ILE A 315 -4.93 -18.95 15.95
N ASP A 316 -4.41 -18.69 17.14
CA ASP A 316 -5.05 -17.82 18.13
C ASP A 316 -4.29 -16.50 18.22
N LEU A 317 -5.03 -15.42 18.40
CA LEU A 317 -4.49 -14.09 18.65
C LEU A 317 -4.87 -13.65 20.07
N GLU A 318 -3.88 -13.34 20.89
CA GLU A 318 -4.06 -12.81 22.24
C GLU A 318 -3.46 -11.41 22.31
N PHE A 319 -4.17 -10.46 22.91
CA PHE A 319 -3.72 -9.08 23.06
C PHE A 319 -3.63 -8.72 24.53
N TYR A 320 -2.57 -8.03 24.93
CA TYR A 320 -2.27 -7.77 26.34
C TYR A 320 -1.89 -6.33 26.58
N LYS A 321 -2.35 -5.78 27.71
CA LYS A 321 -1.71 -4.64 28.37
C LYS A 321 -0.45 -5.15 29.08
N LEU A 322 0.64 -4.44 28.90
CA LEU A 322 1.97 -4.79 29.38
C LEU A 322 2.35 -3.91 30.57
N GLN A 323 3.31 -4.39 31.36
CA GLN A 323 3.98 -3.63 32.40
C GLN A 323 5.50 -3.78 32.28
N VAL A 324 6.23 -2.77 32.72
CA VAL A 324 7.68 -2.86 32.90
C VAL A 324 7.95 -3.67 34.16
N THR A 325 8.62 -4.81 34.01
CA THR A 325 9.01 -5.66 35.16
C THR A 325 10.46 -5.49 35.57
N ASP A 326 11.33 -5.16 34.61
CA ASP A 326 12.77 -5.02 34.83
C ASP A 326 13.38 -4.18 33.70
N TYR A 327 14.70 -3.99 33.73
CA TYR A 327 15.48 -3.36 32.68
C TYR A 327 16.62 -4.28 32.25
N SER A 328 16.86 -4.40 30.95
CA SER A 328 18.00 -5.13 30.41
C SER A 328 19.32 -4.40 30.71
N ALA A 329 20.45 -5.07 30.42
CA ALA A 329 21.79 -4.53 30.73
C ALA A 329 22.12 -3.21 30.01
N ASP A 330 21.44 -2.92 28.89
CA ASP A 330 21.52 -1.67 28.13
C ASP A 330 20.54 -0.60 28.60
N GLY A 331 19.69 -0.90 29.60
CA GLY A 331 18.69 0.01 30.15
C GLY A 331 17.35 0.01 29.41
N SER A 332 17.13 -0.92 28.48
CA SER A 332 15.83 -1.05 27.79
C SER A 332 14.79 -1.71 28.71
N PRO A 333 13.52 -1.27 28.71
CA PRO A 333 12.49 -1.84 29.59
C PRO A 333 12.11 -3.26 29.15
N ILE A 334 12.09 -4.20 30.10
CA ILE A 334 11.58 -5.56 29.90
C ILE A 334 10.09 -5.55 30.18
N LEU A 335 9.30 -5.79 29.13
CA LEU A 335 7.84 -5.75 29.16
C LEU A 335 7.25 -7.16 29.27
N THR A 336 6.27 -7.33 30.16
CA THR A 336 5.50 -8.57 30.30
C THR A 336 4.00 -8.30 30.42
N PRO A 337 3.13 -9.27 30.07
CA PRO A 337 1.68 -9.12 30.24
C PRO A 337 1.28 -8.85 31.70
N ASN A 338 0.46 -7.81 31.91
CA ASN A 338 -0.13 -7.44 33.20
C ASN A 338 -1.66 -7.58 33.21
N SER A 339 -2.22 -8.23 32.20
CA SER A 339 -3.66 -8.37 32.04
C SER A 339 -4.03 -9.75 31.50
N PRO A 340 -5.27 -10.22 31.72
CA PRO A 340 -5.84 -11.30 30.93
C PRO A 340 -5.81 -10.95 29.43
N ASN A 341 -6.03 -11.95 28.58
CA ASN A 341 -6.19 -11.69 27.15
C ASN A 341 -7.37 -10.72 26.93
N LEU A 342 -7.06 -9.58 26.33
CA LEU A 342 -7.98 -8.49 26.07
C LEU A 342 -8.73 -8.66 24.74
N ASN A 343 -8.30 -9.59 23.90
CA ASN A 343 -8.98 -9.92 22.65
C ASN A 343 -10.20 -10.82 22.94
N GLU A 344 -11.37 -10.20 23.13
CA GLU A 344 -12.64 -10.88 23.27
C GLU A 344 -13.33 -10.93 21.90
N HIS A 345 -13.30 -12.10 21.25
CA HIS A 345 -13.97 -12.33 19.97
C HIS A 345 -13.53 -11.41 18.79
N GLY A 346 -12.28 -10.94 18.80
CA GLY A 346 -11.73 -10.12 17.71
C GLY A 346 -11.95 -8.62 17.89
N GLU A 347 -12.57 -8.19 18.99
CA GLU A 347 -12.73 -6.79 19.36
C GLU A 347 -12.12 -6.53 20.75
N PHE A 348 -11.48 -5.38 20.91
CA PHE A 348 -10.93 -4.95 22.19
C PHE A 348 -11.15 -3.44 22.37
N SER A 349 -11.66 -3.02 23.54
CA SER A 349 -11.89 -1.61 23.84
C SER A 349 -11.18 -1.15 25.11
N PHE A 350 -10.50 0.00 25.03
CA PHE A 350 -9.70 0.54 26.13
C PHE A 350 -9.61 2.07 26.06
N VAL A 351 -9.16 2.66 27.16
CA VAL A 351 -8.79 4.09 27.21
C VAL A 351 -7.35 4.21 26.72
N ALA A 352 -7.14 4.97 25.65
CA ALA A 352 -5.83 5.21 25.07
C ALA A 352 -5.02 6.13 25.98
N SER A 353 -3.75 5.79 26.17
CA SER A 353 -2.78 6.56 26.92
C SER A 353 -1.40 6.27 26.34
N LEU A 354 -0.56 7.30 26.26
CA LEU A 354 0.85 7.15 25.88
C LEU A 354 1.68 6.47 26.97
N ASP A 355 1.17 6.35 28.18
CA ASP A 355 1.86 5.66 29.29
C ASP A 355 1.55 4.15 29.31
N ASP A 356 0.58 3.71 28.51
CA ASP A 356 0.16 2.32 28.44
C ASP A 356 0.81 1.58 27.26
N TYR A 357 1.50 0.48 27.57
CA TYR A 357 2.09 -0.41 26.58
C TYR A 357 1.19 -1.60 26.30
N TYR A 358 1.09 -1.99 25.03
CA TYR A 358 0.35 -3.17 24.60
C TYR A 358 1.19 -4.10 23.73
N GLY A 359 0.83 -5.38 23.73
CA GLY A 359 1.51 -6.43 22.98
C GLY A 359 0.54 -7.44 22.38
N LEU A 360 0.95 -8.07 21.29
CA LEU A 360 0.22 -9.14 20.61
C LEU A 360 0.98 -10.44 20.77
N ARG A 361 0.28 -11.53 21.07
CA ARG A 361 0.81 -12.89 21.06
C ARG A 361 0.04 -13.72 20.04
N ILE A 362 0.77 -14.35 19.14
CA ILE A 362 0.24 -15.19 18.09
C ILE A 362 0.60 -16.62 18.42
N ILE A 363 -0.38 -17.48 18.64
CA ILE A 363 -0.17 -18.89 18.95
C ILE A 363 -0.41 -19.71 17.68
N ASN A 364 0.56 -20.55 17.30
CA ASN A 364 0.46 -21.48 16.18
C ASN A 364 0.35 -22.91 16.70
N ARG A 365 -0.85 -23.49 16.60
CA ARG A 365 -1.16 -24.89 16.93
C ARG A 365 -1.04 -25.83 15.73
N SER A 366 -0.70 -25.31 14.56
CA SER A 366 -0.51 -26.14 13.37
C SER A 366 0.78 -26.95 13.48
N THR A 367 0.90 -27.96 12.62
CA THR A 367 2.06 -28.85 12.57
C THR A 367 3.25 -28.27 11.79
N GLN A 368 3.17 -27.03 11.31
CA GLN A 368 4.20 -26.41 10.48
C GLN A 368 4.53 -24.99 10.94
N ASP A 369 5.77 -24.57 10.66
CA ASP A 369 6.20 -23.21 10.88
C ASP A 369 5.51 -22.28 9.88
N LEU A 370 5.14 -21.08 10.31
CA LEU A 370 4.41 -20.11 9.50
C LEU A 370 5.15 -18.78 9.47
N TYR A 371 5.18 -18.14 8.31
CA TYR A 371 5.67 -16.79 8.15
C TYR A 371 4.57 -15.79 8.48
N ALA A 372 4.90 -14.70 9.16
CA ALA A 372 3.95 -13.73 9.65
C ALA A 372 4.24 -12.30 9.18
N ASP A 373 3.20 -11.63 8.71
CA ASP A 373 3.22 -10.20 8.38
C ASP A 373 2.01 -9.49 9.00
N LEU A 374 2.27 -8.50 9.86
CA LEU A 374 1.24 -7.76 10.56
C LEU A 374 1.08 -6.37 9.96
N PHE A 375 -0.16 -6.02 9.63
CA PHE A 375 -0.54 -4.71 9.11
C PHE A 375 -1.53 -4.01 10.05
N ILE A 376 -1.44 -2.69 10.08
CA ILE A 376 -2.25 -1.76 10.85
C ILE A 376 -3.07 -0.96 9.85
N PHE A 377 -4.38 -1.10 9.92
CA PHE A 377 -5.34 -0.39 9.10
C PHE A 377 -6.00 0.70 9.94
N SER A 378 -5.89 1.95 9.50
CA SER A 378 -6.56 3.08 10.12
C SER A 378 -7.78 3.47 9.27
N PRO A 379 -9.02 3.30 9.76
CA PRO A 379 -10.22 3.71 9.05
C PRO A 379 -10.34 5.25 8.94
N SER A 380 -9.82 5.99 9.93
CA SER A 380 -9.85 7.45 10.00
C SER A 380 -8.91 8.12 9.01
N THR A 381 -7.84 7.43 8.59
CA THR A 381 -6.84 7.95 7.64
C THR A 381 -6.75 7.16 6.34
N LEU A 382 -7.39 6.00 6.25
CA LEU A 382 -7.21 5.02 5.18
C LEU A 382 -5.75 4.56 4.99
N ALA A 383 -4.88 4.77 5.99
CA ALA A 383 -3.51 4.25 5.94
C ALA A 383 -3.48 2.73 6.19
N ILE A 384 -2.50 2.08 5.55
CA ILE A 384 -2.13 0.69 5.77
C ILE A 384 -0.63 0.66 6.03
N ASP A 385 -0.25 0.47 7.29
CA ASP A 385 1.14 0.40 7.72
C ASP A 385 1.51 -1.02 8.12
N GLN A 386 2.74 -1.43 7.84
CA GLN A 386 3.23 -2.71 8.32
C GLN A 386 3.90 -2.52 9.68
N LYS A 387 3.50 -3.29 10.68
CA LYS A 387 4.21 -3.35 11.96
C LYS A 387 5.50 -4.13 11.75
N SER A 388 6.64 -3.49 12.04
CA SER A 388 7.92 -4.19 12.06
C SER A 388 7.90 -5.24 13.17
N ILE A 389 8.22 -6.48 12.82
CA ILE A 389 8.36 -7.60 13.74
C ILE A 389 9.85 -7.94 13.79
N PRO A 390 10.51 -7.80 14.96
CA PRO A 390 11.93 -8.11 15.08
C PRO A 390 12.20 -9.57 14.76
N ILE A 391 13.29 -9.82 14.05
CA ILE A 391 13.76 -11.16 13.74
C ILE A 391 14.89 -11.46 14.72
N VAL A 392 14.63 -12.38 15.65
CA VAL A 392 15.58 -12.74 16.72
C VAL A 392 16.80 -13.48 16.16
N ASP A 393 16.61 -14.27 15.09
CA ASP A 393 17.70 -14.99 14.41
C ASP A 393 18.15 -14.22 13.16
N PRO A 394 19.39 -13.68 13.12
CA PRO A 394 19.91 -12.98 11.96
C PRO A 394 19.99 -13.84 10.68
N ALA A 395 19.94 -15.17 10.80
CA ALA A 395 19.89 -16.08 9.66
C ALA A 395 18.50 -16.13 8.99
N LEU A 396 17.45 -15.68 9.68
CA LEU A 396 16.09 -15.62 9.15
C LEU A 396 15.85 -14.26 8.48
N LEU A 397 15.21 -14.27 7.31
CA LEU A 397 14.84 -13.05 6.57
C LEU A 397 13.42 -12.57 6.87
N HIS A 398 12.61 -13.41 7.53
CA HIS A 398 11.21 -13.15 7.80
C HIS A 398 10.82 -13.65 9.21
N PRO A 399 9.86 -13.00 9.89
CA PRO A 399 9.32 -13.49 11.16
C PRO A 399 8.65 -14.85 10.98
N ILE A 400 9.00 -15.80 11.85
CA ILE A 400 8.44 -17.15 11.86
C ILE A 400 7.69 -17.37 13.17
N ILE A 401 6.49 -17.93 13.07
CA ILE A 401 5.74 -18.48 14.18
C ILE A 401 6.01 -19.99 14.20
N PRO A 402 6.79 -20.51 15.17
CA PRO A 402 7.13 -21.93 15.21
C PRO A 402 5.88 -22.82 15.30
N LYS A 403 5.93 -24.00 14.69
CA LYS A 403 4.90 -25.04 14.86
C LYS A 403 4.70 -25.36 16.34
N ASN A 404 3.44 -25.51 16.75
CA ASN A 404 3.07 -25.71 18.16
C ASN A 404 3.72 -24.67 19.11
N GLY A 405 3.99 -23.48 18.61
CA GLY A 405 4.73 -22.42 19.28
C GLY A 405 3.97 -21.11 19.27
N HIS A 406 4.67 -20.03 19.55
CA HIS A 406 4.10 -18.69 19.51
C HIS A 406 5.14 -17.64 19.13
N LEU A 407 4.63 -16.49 18.72
CA LEU A 407 5.39 -15.28 18.44
C LEU A 407 4.77 -14.13 19.23
N THR A 408 5.59 -13.35 19.92
CA THR A 408 5.18 -12.11 20.58
C THR A 408 5.58 -10.92 19.70
N ILE A 409 4.77 -9.87 19.74
CA ILE A 409 5.00 -8.62 19.02
C ILE A 409 4.73 -7.48 20.00
N GLY A 410 5.76 -6.67 20.20
CA GLY A 410 5.75 -5.55 21.14
C GLY A 410 6.25 -5.90 22.54
N TYR A 411 6.69 -7.13 22.79
CA TYR A 411 7.27 -7.56 24.06
C TYR A 411 7.98 -8.93 23.97
N GLY A 412 8.78 -9.24 24.99
CA GLY A 412 9.45 -10.55 25.13
C GLY A 412 10.90 -10.56 24.64
N SER A 413 11.23 -9.79 23.60
CA SER A 413 12.63 -9.53 23.21
C SER A 413 13.03 -8.07 23.49
N GLU A 414 14.32 -7.84 23.75
CA GLU A 414 14.87 -6.54 24.19
C GLU A 414 14.76 -5.42 23.13
N LEU A 415 14.37 -5.74 21.89
CA LEU A 415 14.31 -4.80 20.76
C LEU A 415 12.89 -4.58 20.22
N GLU A 416 11.87 -5.09 20.90
CA GLU A 416 10.49 -4.95 20.46
C GLU A 416 9.86 -3.63 20.91
N ILE A 417 9.26 -2.92 19.96
CA ILE A 417 8.54 -1.68 20.23
C ILE A 417 7.07 -2.04 20.52
N PRO A 418 6.56 -1.79 21.74
CA PRO A 418 5.16 -2.06 22.09
C PRO A 418 4.19 -1.27 21.21
N PHE A 419 2.92 -1.64 21.25
CA PHE A 419 1.86 -0.80 20.71
C PHE A 419 1.53 0.28 21.75
N MET A 420 1.44 1.52 21.26
CA MET A 420 1.05 2.69 22.03
C MET A 420 -0.02 3.41 21.22
N PHE A 421 -1.00 3.98 21.89
CA PHE A 421 -2.17 4.56 21.23
C PHE A 421 -2.43 5.94 21.79
N LEU A 422 -2.76 6.86 20.89
CA LEU A 422 -3.18 8.21 21.20
C LEU A 422 -4.38 8.53 20.34
N VAL A 423 -5.46 9.00 20.97
CA VAL A 423 -6.67 9.42 20.28
C VAL A 423 -6.64 10.93 20.13
N ASP A 424 -6.91 11.43 18.92
CA ASP A 424 -7.02 12.86 18.71
C ASP A 424 -8.13 13.46 19.62
N PRO A 425 -7.84 14.54 20.38
CA PRO A 425 -8.81 15.10 21.30
C PRO A 425 -10.13 15.55 20.68
N THR A 426 -10.16 15.78 19.37
CA THR A 426 -11.36 16.18 18.62
C THR A 426 -12.29 15.01 18.27
N MET A 427 -11.79 13.77 18.30
CA MET A 427 -12.51 12.59 17.82
C MET A 427 -13.23 11.81 18.92
N GLY A 428 -12.74 11.86 20.16
CA GLY A 428 -13.26 11.10 21.31
C GLY A 428 -13.03 9.58 21.24
N TYR A 429 -13.01 9.01 20.03
CA TYR A 429 -12.70 7.62 19.72
C TYR A 429 -11.80 7.52 18.49
N ASP A 430 -10.95 6.49 18.45
CA ASP A 430 -10.31 6.03 17.22
C ASP A 430 -10.41 4.50 17.11
N ILE A 431 -10.32 3.99 15.90
CA ILE A 431 -10.30 2.55 15.63
C ILE A 431 -9.00 2.22 14.91
N THR A 432 -8.35 1.15 15.36
CA THR A 432 -7.24 0.55 14.64
C THR A 432 -7.57 -0.90 14.37
N ILE A 433 -7.44 -1.34 13.12
CA ILE A 433 -7.67 -2.72 12.75
C ILE A 433 -6.32 -3.38 12.49
N LEU A 434 -5.96 -4.37 13.30
CA LEU A 434 -4.78 -5.19 13.08
C LEU A 434 -5.14 -6.34 12.16
N LYS A 435 -4.35 -6.55 11.11
CA LYS A 435 -4.51 -7.67 10.19
C LYS A 435 -3.22 -8.46 10.04
N LEU A 436 -3.24 -9.69 10.51
CA LEU A 436 -2.15 -10.64 10.40
C LEU A 436 -2.33 -11.49 9.14
N PHE A 437 -1.35 -11.51 8.25
CA PHE A 437 -1.23 -12.51 7.20
C PHE A 437 -0.24 -13.59 7.66
N VAL A 438 -0.63 -14.85 7.48
CA VAL A 438 0.26 -16.00 7.73
C VAL A 438 0.39 -16.84 6.48
N SER A 439 1.56 -17.45 6.27
CA SER A 439 1.83 -18.27 5.08
C SER A 439 2.82 -19.41 5.36
N SER A 440 2.73 -20.48 4.56
CA SER A 440 3.64 -21.64 4.66
C SER A 440 5.00 -21.43 4.00
N ALA A 441 5.18 -20.31 3.30
CA ALA A 441 6.38 -19.92 2.58
C ALA A 441 6.63 -18.41 2.80
N PRO A 442 7.87 -17.91 2.68
CA PRO A 442 8.13 -16.48 2.83
C PRO A 442 7.47 -15.70 1.70
N VAL A 443 6.74 -14.64 2.04
CA VAL A 443 5.99 -13.81 1.09
C VAL A 443 6.29 -12.35 1.34
N ASN A 444 6.45 -11.59 0.27
CA ASN A 444 6.58 -10.15 0.37
C ASN A 444 5.19 -9.48 0.28
N PHE A 445 4.72 -8.95 1.41
CA PHE A 445 3.48 -8.18 1.49
C PHE A 445 3.69 -6.65 1.48
N GLN A 446 4.89 -6.13 1.18
CA GLN A 446 5.14 -4.68 1.19
C GLN A 446 4.21 -3.88 0.28
N SER A 447 3.72 -4.48 -0.82
CA SER A 447 2.82 -3.81 -1.76
C SER A 447 1.42 -3.52 -1.18
N LEU A 448 1.11 -4.03 0.01
CA LEU A 448 -0.11 -3.70 0.75
C LEU A 448 -0.03 -2.33 1.42
N LYS A 449 1.18 -1.78 1.61
CA LYS A 449 1.35 -0.49 2.27
C LYS A 449 0.68 0.62 1.47
N GLN A 450 -0.03 1.47 2.19
CA GLN A 450 -0.76 2.59 1.61
C GLN A 450 -0.64 3.78 2.56
N SER A 451 -0.13 4.89 2.06
CA SER A 451 -0.13 6.16 2.81
C SER A 451 -1.52 6.78 2.82
N SER A 452 -1.82 7.54 3.88
CA SER A 452 -3.06 8.32 3.98
C SER A 452 -3.22 9.26 2.77
N PRO A 453 -4.39 9.31 2.10
CA PRO A 453 -4.66 10.28 1.04
C PRO A 453 -4.92 11.70 1.59
N PHE A 454 -5.06 11.84 2.92
CA PHE A 454 -5.34 13.11 3.60
C PHE A 454 -4.08 13.90 3.96
N GLU A 455 -2.91 13.25 3.99
CA GLU A 455 -1.63 13.88 4.30
C GLU A 455 -0.80 14.14 3.05
N GLY A 456 -0.24 15.35 2.96
CA GLY A 456 0.62 15.78 1.86
C GLY A 456 2.05 15.23 1.97
N GLY A 457 2.26 13.92 1.78
CA GLY A 457 3.54 13.44 1.24
C GLY A 457 4.19 12.17 1.80
N ARG A 458 4.80 11.44 0.85
CA ARG A 458 5.99 10.54 0.92
C ARG A 458 5.94 9.34 1.87
N SER A 459 5.72 8.18 1.27
CA SER A 459 5.95 6.86 1.88
C SER A 459 7.44 6.52 2.00
N LEU A 460 7.84 5.88 3.10
CA LEU A 460 9.15 5.29 3.33
C LEU A 460 9.20 3.85 2.78
N ILE A 461 10.28 3.50 2.06
CA ILE A 461 10.52 2.14 1.57
C ILE A 461 11.52 1.45 2.50
N SER A 462 11.26 0.19 2.81
CA SER A 462 12.27 -0.77 3.24
C SER A 462 12.47 -1.79 2.13
N SER A 463 13.72 -2.01 1.72
CA SER A 463 14.14 -3.03 0.74
C SER A 463 14.27 -4.38 1.44
N ASN A 464 13.84 -5.49 0.82
CA ASN A 464 14.46 -6.81 1.04
C ASN A 464 14.09 -7.84 -0.05
N LYS A 465 14.98 -8.84 -0.16
CA LYS A 465 15.10 -9.87 -1.20
C LYS A 465 13.96 -10.90 -1.16
N VAL A 466 13.51 -11.32 -2.34
CA VAL A 466 12.61 -12.46 -2.52
C VAL A 466 13.46 -13.71 -2.73
N GLN A 467 13.24 -14.76 -1.94
CA GLN A 467 13.74 -16.11 -2.26
C GLN A 467 12.62 -16.91 -2.93
N ASP A 468 12.96 -17.71 -3.94
CA ASP A 468 12.01 -18.59 -4.62
C ASP A 468 11.50 -19.69 -3.66
N PRO A 469 10.17 -19.86 -3.51
CA PRO A 469 9.61 -21.05 -2.89
C PRO A 469 9.34 -22.10 -3.98
N ILE A 470 10.08 -23.21 -3.96
CA ILE A 470 9.66 -24.43 -4.64
C ILE A 470 9.63 -25.56 -3.60
N ASN A 471 8.45 -26.20 -3.51
CA ASN A 471 8.10 -27.39 -2.72
C ASN A 471 7.60 -27.19 -1.28
N LYS A 472 6.35 -26.71 -1.15
CA LYS A 472 5.32 -27.19 -0.21
C LYS A 472 3.94 -26.81 -0.78
N LYS A 473 2.84 -27.35 -0.26
CA LYS A 473 1.51 -26.83 -0.61
C LYS A 473 1.45 -25.38 -0.13
N ASP A 474 1.42 -24.45 -1.07
CA ASP A 474 1.43 -23.02 -0.80
C ASP A 474 0.10 -22.59 -0.19
N LEU A 475 0.08 -22.44 1.13
CA LEU A 475 -1.07 -22.08 1.93
C LEU A 475 -0.86 -20.73 2.59
N TRP A 476 -1.92 -19.94 2.69
CA TRP A 476 -1.95 -18.70 3.45
C TRP A 476 -3.29 -18.52 4.13
N ASP A 477 -3.34 -17.63 5.10
CA ASP A 477 -4.56 -17.25 5.83
C ASP A 477 -4.41 -15.81 6.36
N ALA A 478 -5.50 -15.18 6.79
CA ALA A 478 -5.48 -13.81 7.31
C ALA A 478 -6.45 -13.58 8.47
N PHE A 479 -5.98 -12.97 9.54
CA PHE A 479 -6.72 -12.80 10.80
C PHE A 479 -6.83 -11.32 11.14
N THR A 480 -7.94 -10.92 11.76
CA THR A 480 -8.22 -9.52 12.05
C THR A 480 -8.59 -9.33 13.52
N ILE A 481 -8.05 -8.29 14.15
CA ILE A 481 -8.49 -7.77 15.46
C ILE A 481 -8.83 -6.30 15.29
N THR A 482 -9.93 -5.86 15.89
CA THR A 482 -10.34 -4.45 15.94
C THR A 482 -10.08 -3.88 17.33
N LEU A 483 -9.28 -2.82 17.38
CA LEU A 483 -8.92 -2.09 18.58
C LEU A 483 -9.73 -0.78 18.62
N ILE A 484 -10.51 -0.60 19.69
CA ILE A 484 -11.39 0.54 19.91
C ILE A 484 -10.78 1.38 21.03
N GLN A 485 -10.21 2.51 20.63
CA GLN A 485 -9.49 3.43 21.50
C GLN A 485 -10.44 4.54 21.95
N LYS A 486 -10.55 4.78 23.25
CA LYS A 486 -11.32 5.88 23.84
C LYS A 486 -10.35 6.94 24.33
N GLN A 487 -10.67 8.21 24.11
CA GLN A 487 -9.91 9.31 24.69
C GLN A 487 -9.93 9.25 26.23
N ASP A 488 -8.80 9.53 26.88
CA ASP A 488 -8.74 9.68 28.34
C ASP A 488 -9.52 10.95 28.76
N PRO A 489 -10.51 10.84 29.68
CA PRO A 489 -11.22 11.99 30.22
C PRO A 489 -10.30 13.08 30.81
N LYS A 490 -9.12 12.71 31.29
CA LYS A 490 -8.17 13.64 31.94
C LYS A 490 -7.44 14.57 30.96
N GLU A 491 -7.44 14.27 29.66
CA GLU A 491 -6.81 15.13 28.63
C GLU A 491 -7.78 16.22 28.10
N LYS A 492 -8.99 16.32 28.64
CA LYS A 492 -9.97 17.37 28.29
C LYS A 492 -9.87 18.64 29.16
N GLU A 493 -9.10 18.61 30.24
CA GLU A 493 -8.79 19.77 31.10
C GLU A 493 -7.45 20.40 30.70
#